data_AF-A0A4R5F1D5-F1
#
_entry.id   AF-A0A4R5F1D5-F1
#
_cell.length_a   1.000
_cell.length_b   1.000
_cell.length_c   1.000
_cell.angle_alpha   90.00
_cell.angle_beta   90.00
_cell.angle_gamma   90.00
#
_symmetry.space_group_name_H-M   'P 1'
#
loop_
_entity.id
_entity.type
_entity.pdbx_description
1 polymer ?
#
loop_
_entity_poly.entity_id
_entity_poly.type
_entity_poly.pdbx_seq_one_letter_code
_entity_poly.pdbx_strand_id
1 'polypeptide(L)'
;MCVDRFDPTPIYQQVAAIIRQRIMKGQLGPRDRLPSESEMVRDHGVARDTARQAVALLREEGWVMTLPQRGSFVADRESWPTQG
;
A
#
# COMPACT_ATOMS: atom_id res chain seq x y z
N MET A 1 11.04 -7.20 3.83
CA MET A 1 11.42 -5.82 4.18
C MET A 1 10.67 -5.51 5.46
N CYS A 2 11.38 -5.32 6.57
CA CYS A 2 10.77 -5.18 7.91
C CYS A 2 10.29 -3.75 8.12
N VAL A 3 9.32 -3.56 9.02
CA VAL A 3 8.87 -2.23 9.46
C VAL A 3 9.61 -1.88 10.75
N ASP A 4 10.38 -0.79 10.73
CA ASP A 4 11.28 -0.39 11.80
C ASP A 4 10.55 0.52 12.78
N ARG A 5 10.19 -0.02 13.96
CA ARG A 5 9.43 0.71 15.00
C ARG A 5 10.25 1.77 15.75
N PHE A 6 11.55 1.83 15.50
CA PHE A 6 12.47 2.81 16.09
C PHE A 6 12.77 3.98 15.15
N ASP A 7 12.30 3.91 13.90
CA ASP A 7 12.42 5.02 12.96
C ASP A 7 11.36 6.09 13.29
N PRO A 8 11.68 7.40 13.18
CA PRO A 8 10.70 8.46 13.40
C PRO A 8 9.57 8.46 12.36
N THR A 9 9.72 7.73 11.25
CA THR A 9 8.69 7.59 10.22
C THR A 9 7.53 6.73 10.74
N PRO A 10 6.28 7.21 10.67
CA PRO A 10 5.12 6.43 11.07
C PRO A 10 5.04 5.07 10.37
N ILE A 11 4.70 4.02 11.12
CA ILE A 11 4.60 2.63 10.65
C ILE A 11 3.74 2.50 9.39
N TYR A 12 2.64 3.27 9.30
CA TYR A 12 1.75 3.24 8.13
C TYR A 12 2.43 3.79 6.86
N GLN A 13 3.31 4.79 6.99
CA GLN A 13 4.07 5.33 5.87
C GLN A 13 5.14 4.32 5.41
N GLN A 14 5.78 3.61 6.34
CA GLN A 14 6.73 2.55 6.00
C GLN A 14 6.04 1.42 5.23
N VAL A 15 4.86 0.96 5.67
CA VAL A 15 4.06 -0.04 4.95
C VAL A 15 3.67 0.46 3.56
N ALA A 16 3.19 1.71 3.45
CA ALA A 16 2.86 2.31 2.16
C ALA A 16 4.08 2.37 1.23
N ALA A 17 5.24 2.77 1.74
CA ALA A 17 6.49 2.80 0.98
C ALA A 17 6.90 1.40 0.49
N ILE A 18 6.80 0.37 1.34
CA ILE A 18 7.06 -1.02 0.94
C ILE A 18 6.14 -1.44 -0.20
N ILE A 19 4.83 -1.13 -0.12
CA ILE A 19 3.87 -1.46 -1.17
C ILE A 19 4.15 -0.69 -2.46
N ARG A 20 4.45 0.62 -2.39
CA ARG A 20 4.87 1.41 -3.57
C ARG A 20 6.08 0.78 -4.24
N GLN A 21 7.08 0.38 -3.46
CA GLN A 21 8.25 -0.30 -3.99
C GLN A 21 7.91 -1.63 -4.67
N ARG A 22 6.93 -2.40 -4.16
CA ARG A 22 6.44 -3.62 -4.83
C ARG A 22 5.75 -3.32 -6.15
N ILE A 23 4.93 -2.25 -6.20
CA ILE A 23 4.27 -1.78 -7.43
C ILE A 23 5.32 -1.33 -8.45
N MET A 24 6.27 -0.50 -8.03
CA MET A 24 7.37 0.00 -8.88
C MET A 24 8.26 -1.12 -9.41
N LYS A 25 8.54 -2.14 -8.59
CA LYS A 25 9.32 -3.33 -9.01
C LYS A 25 8.54 -4.27 -9.93
N GLY A 26 7.27 -3.99 -10.21
CA GLY A 26 6.41 -4.84 -11.04
C GLY A 26 5.96 -6.13 -10.35
N GLN A 27 6.10 -6.24 -9.02
CA GLN A 27 5.53 -7.35 -8.25
C GLN A 27 4.01 -7.22 -8.14
N LEU A 28 3.51 -5.99 -8.17
CA LEU A 28 2.08 -5.68 -8.21
C LEU A 28 1.84 -4.83 -9.46
N GLY A 29 1.15 -5.41 -10.44
CA GLY A 29 0.82 -4.72 -11.68
C GLY A 29 -0.30 -3.69 -11.49
N PRO A 30 -0.45 -2.72 -12.41
CA PRO A 30 -1.65 -1.89 -12.45
C PRO A 30 -2.88 -2.78 -12.59
N ARG A 31 -3.96 -2.44 -11.86
CA ARG A 31 -5.21 -3.21 -11.77
C ARG A 31 -5.09 -4.57 -11.07
N ASP A 32 -3.90 -4.91 -10.56
CA ASP A 32 -3.72 -6.09 -9.74
C ASP A 32 -4.37 -5.91 -8.37
N ARG A 33 -4.69 -7.02 -7.70
CA ARG A 33 -5.37 -6.97 -6.42
C ARG A 33 -4.36 -6.62 -5.34
N LEU A 34 -4.64 -5.54 -4.62
CA LEU A 34 -3.83 -5.18 -3.46
C LEU A 34 -4.06 -6.22 -2.35
N PRO A 35 -3.01 -6.63 -1.62
CA PRO A 35 -3.20 -7.42 -0.40
C PRO A 35 -4.18 -6.72 0.53
N SER A 36 -5.12 -7.47 1.09
CA SER A 36 -6.14 -6.92 2.00
C SER A 36 -5.49 -6.42 3.29
N GLU A 37 -6.16 -5.55 4.05
CA GLU A 37 -5.65 -5.08 5.35
C GLU A 37 -5.27 -6.27 6.25
N SER A 38 -6.09 -7.32 6.27
CA SER A 38 -5.82 -8.56 7.02
C SER A 38 -4.58 -9.31 6.53
N GLU A 39 -4.27 -9.26 5.24
CA GLU A 39 -3.06 -9.86 4.69
C GLU A 39 -1.83 -9.03 5.05
N MET A 40 -1.93 -7.69 4.98
CA MET A 40 -0.84 -6.81 5.42
C MET A 40 -0.52 -6.98 6.91
N VAL A 41 -1.54 -7.15 7.75
CA VAL A 41 -1.37 -7.47 9.19
C VAL A 41 -0.60 -8.77 9.36
N ARG A 42 -0.89 -9.79 8.55
CA ARG A 42 -0.22 -11.11 8.62
C ARG A 42 1.20 -11.08 8.04
N ASP A 43 1.40 -10.42 6.91
CA ASP A 43 2.69 -10.38 6.17
C ASP A 43 3.71 -9.45 6.85
N HIS A 44 3.24 -8.34 7.43
CA HIS A 44 4.10 -7.30 8.00
C HIS A 44 4.02 -7.19 9.53
N GLY A 45 3.11 -7.92 10.20
CA GLY A 45 2.98 -7.87 11.66
C GLY A 45 2.55 -6.50 12.21
N VAL A 46 1.79 -5.74 11.42
CA VAL A 46 1.30 -4.40 11.75
C VAL A 46 -0.11 -4.43 12.32
N ALA A 47 -0.52 -3.38 13.03
CA ALA A 47 -1.91 -3.26 13.49
C ALA A 47 -2.87 -3.06 12.31
N ARG A 48 -4.13 -3.48 12.48
CA ARG A 48 -5.17 -3.32 11.45
C ARG A 48 -5.36 -1.84 11.08
N ASP A 49 -5.38 -0.95 12.07
CA ASP A 49 -5.47 0.50 11.85
C ASP A 49 -4.28 1.02 11.04
N THR A 50 -3.07 0.51 11.28
CA THR A 50 -1.88 0.86 10.49
C THR A 50 -2.01 0.41 9.04
N ALA A 51 -2.46 -0.83 8.80
CA ALA A 51 -2.70 -1.32 7.45
C ALA A 51 -3.77 -0.48 6.74
N ARG A 52 -4.85 -0.12 7.44
CA ARG A 52 -5.89 0.77 6.94
C ARG A 52 -5.35 2.14 6.56
N GLN A 53 -4.54 2.74 7.43
CA GLN A 53 -3.90 4.03 7.17
C GLN A 53 -2.93 3.97 5.99
N ALA A 54 -2.17 2.89 5.85
CA ALA A 54 -1.27 2.68 4.72
C ALA A 54 -2.05 2.60 3.40
N VAL A 55 -3.14 1.83 3.36
CA VAL A 55 -4.04 1.74 2.19
C VAL A 55 -4.67 3.10 1.89
N ALA A 56 -5.11 3.83 2.92
CA ALA A 56 -5.68 5.16 2.75
C ALA A 56 -4.66 6.13 2.14
N LEU A 57 -3.42 6.14 2.65
CA LEU A 57 -2.34 6.98 2.12
C LEU A 57 -2.06 6.64 0.65
N LEU A 58 -1.88 5.36 0.32
CA LEU A 58 -1.65 4.91 -1.06
C LEU A 58 -2.79 5.34 -1.99
N ARG A 59 -4.02 5.38 -1.46
CA ARG A 59 -5.21 5.78 -2.22
C ARG A 59 -5.23 7.29 -2.44
N GLU A 60 -4.90 8.07 -1.42
CA GLU A 60 -4.77 9.52 -1.53
C GLU A 60 -3.66 9.92 -2.50
N GLU A 61 -2.56 9.16 -2.51
CA GLU A 61 -1.44 9.37 -3.43
C GLU A 61 -1.71 8.86 -4.86
N GLY A 62 -2.82 8.15 -5.10
CA GLY A 62 -3.18 7.64 -6.44
C GLY A 62 -2.51 6.34 -6.85
N TRP A 63 -1.85 5.62 -5.93
CA TRP A 63 -1.24 4.30 -6.20
C TRP A 63 -2.23 3.16 -6.14
N VAL A 64 -3.31 3.30 -5.38
CA VAL A 64 -4.34 2.25 -5.22
C VAL A 64 -5.73 2.83 -5.30
N MET A 65 -6.67 2.03 -5.79
CA MET A 65 -8.09 2.34 -5.85
C MET A 65 -8.87 1.32 -5.04
N THR A 66 -9.80 1.77 -4.21
CA THR A 66 -10.71 0.87 -3.48
C THR A 66 -12.02 0.77 -4.25
N LEU A 67 -12.33 -0.43 -4.72
CA LEU A 67 -13.60 -0.73 -5.36
C LEU A 67 -14.59 -1.26 -4.31
N PRO A 68 -15.78 -0.63 -4.16
CA PRO A 68 -16.81 -1.15 -3.27
C PRO A 68 -17.14 -2.60 -3.66
N GLN A 69 -17.26 -3.47 -2.66
CA GLN A 69 -17.55 -4.91 -2.80
C GLN A 69 -16.47 -5.78 -3.48
N ARG A 70 -15.38 -5.22 -3.99
CA ARG A 70 -14.28 -5.99 -4.61
C ARG A 70 -12.93 -5.90 -3.87
N GLY A 71 -12.75 -4.89 -3.03
CA GLY A 71 -11.52 -4.68 -2.26
C GLY A 71 -10.63 -3.60 -2.87
N SER A 72 -9.35 -3.62 -2.53
CA SER A 72 -8.36 -2.65 -3.01
C SER A 72 -7.56 -3.21 -4.18
N PHE A 73 -7.31 -2.37 -5.18
CA PHE A 73 -6.57 -2.69 -6.40
C PHE A 73 -5.49 -1.65 -6.63
N VAL A 74 -4.40 -2.03 -7.28
CA VAL A 74 -3.39 -1.07 -7.72
C VAL A 74 -4.02 -0.17 -8.78
N ALA A 75 -3.80 1.13 -8.64
CA ALA A 75 -4.29 2.11 -9.59
C ALA A 75 -3.68 1.88 -10.97
N ASP A 76 -4.33 2.39 -12.00
CA ASP A 76 -3.79 2.30 -13.35
C ASP A 76 -2.49 3.11 -13.47
N ARG A 77 -1.61 2.74 -14.39
CA ARG A 77 -0.28 3.37 -14.49
C ARG A 77 -0.36 4.86 -14.80
N GLU A 78 -1.42 5.26 -15.49
CA GLU A 78 -1.82 6.64 -15.79
C GLU A 78 -2.22 7.45 -14.55
N SER A 79 -2.66 6.79 -13.47
CA SER A 79 -3.02 7.43 -12.20
C SER A 79 -1.88 7.44 -11.19
N TRP A 80 -0.77 6.74 -11.46
CA TRP A 80 0.39 6.79 -10.58
C TRP A 80 0.93 8.20 -10.58
N PRO A 81 1.27 8.77 -9.42
CA PRO A 81 1.88 10.09 -9.37
C PRO A 81 3.19 9.99 -10.15
N THR A 82 3.23 10.68 -11.29
CA THR A 82 4.44 10.84 -12.09
C THR A 82 5.45 11.51 -11.18
N GLN A 83 6.38 10.73 -10.66
CA GLN A 83 7.47 11.28 -9.87
C GLN A 83 8.35 12.02 -10.89
N GLY A 84 8.13 13.32 -10.99
CA GLY A 84 8.92 14.23 -11.83
C GLY A 84 10.38 14.20 -11.46
#